data_AF-A0A2G5STR1-F1
#
_entry.id   AF-A0A2G5STR1-F1
#
_cell.length_a   1.000
_cell.length_b   1.000
_cell.length_c   1.000
_cell.angle_alpha   90.00
_cell.angle_beta   90.00
_cell.angle_gamma   90.00
#
_symmetry.space_group_name_H-M   'P 1'
#
loop_
_entity.id
_entity.type
_entity.pdbx_description
1 polymer ?
#
loop_
_entity_poly.entity_id
_entity_poly.type
_entity_poly.pdbx_seq_one_letter_code
_entity_poly.pdbx_strand_id
1 'polypeptide(L)'
;MWRDQFLSLLVFIIGFSGVLSGGLDCDSTVYMECQADLNKALSIADPQPWFDPENFRKEVETYYQNQGETGIRKVCKAFREFKVCMGDQYANCMSPVHFVSVSASPFNAYQFVGLFNQMHFVCGAGLQTYLSNEGCMSQTWKGDSGQALRQCRLDYEVTSDVDATQACTLANKYLICFETQFKNNCGDKSNDSQFWACEYSRVNIFTRFPQCAARCVLPYSGGIIG
;
A
#
# COMPACT_ATOMS: atom_id res chain seq x y z
N MET A 1 -79.75 -22.40 7.03
CA MET A 1 -78.98 -22.53 8.28
C MET A 1 -77.95 -23.62 8.05
N TRP A 2 -76.72 -23.26 7.73
CA TRP A 2 -75.49 -24.07 7.86
C TRP A 2 -74.32 -23.09 7.60
N ARG A 3 -73.37 -23.07 8.53
CA ARG A 3 -72.34 -22.06 8.73
C ARG A 3 -71.06 -22.83 8.97
N ASP A 4 -70.09 -22.76 8.06
CA ASP A 4 -68.69 -23.18 8.26
C ASP A 4 -67.83 -22.32 7.31
N GLN A 5 -67.21 -21.23 7.79
CA GLN A 5 -65.82 -21.18 8.25
C GLN A 5 -64.85 -22.00 7.39
N PHE A 6 -64.04 -21.36 6.55
CA PHE A 6 -62.67 -21.83 6.25
C PHE A 6 -61.75 -20.69 5.77
N LEU A 7 -60.72 -20.46 6.58
CA LEU A 7 -59.34 -20.01 6.32
C LEU A 7 -59.04 -18.68 5.59
N SER A 8 -58.52 -17.75 6.40
CA SER A 8 -57.66 -16.62 6.00
C SER A 8 -56.38 -17.10 5.30
N LEU A 9 -56.18 -16.66 4.06
CA LEU A 9 -54.91 -16.75 3.34
C LEU A 9 -53.97 -15.63 3.80
N LEU A 10 -53.04 -15.96 4.68
CA LEU A 10 -51.83 -15.16 4.95
C LEU A 10 -50.88 -15.34 3.76
N VAL A 11 -50.82 -14.34 2.89
CA VAL A 11 -49.81 -14.25 1.82
C VAL A 11 -48.50 -13.80 2.47
N PHE A 12 -47.58 -14.76 2.65
CA PHE A 12 -46.19 -14.51 3.04
C PHE A 12 -45.46 -13.97 1.80
N ILE A 13 -45.29 -12.64 1.72
CA ILE A 13 -44.41 -12.02 0.73
C ILE A 13 -42.98 -12.30 1.20
N ILE A 14 -42.36 -13.34 0.65
CA ILE A 14 -40.91 -13.54 0.73
C ILE A 14 -40.29 -12.42 -0.10
N GLY A 15 -39.91 -11.34 0.57
CA GLY A 15 -38.99 -10.37 0.02
C GLY A 15 -37.66 -11.05 -0.24
N PHE A 16 -37.43 -11.44 -1.50
CA PHE A 16 -36.08 -11.68 -1.99
C PHE A 16 -35.33 -10.36 -1.87
N SER A 17 -34.66 -10.15 -0.74
CA SER A 17 -33.57 -9.20 -0.65
C SER A 17 -32.53 -9.65 -1.66
N GLY A 18 -32.57 -9.05 -2.86
CA GLY A 18 -31.48 -9.14 -3.81
C GLY A 18 -30.25 -8.61 -3.09
N VAL A 19 -29.41 -9.52 -2.62
CA VAL A 19 -28.02 -9.19 -2.35
C VAL A 19 -27.49 -8.79 -3.72
N LEU A 20 -27.40 -7.49 -3.98
CA LEU A 20 -26.55 -6.99 -5.04
C LEU A 20 -25.18 -7.56 -4.73
N SER A 21 -24.82 -8.60 -5.46
CA SER A 21 -23.44 -8.99 -5.64
C SER A 21 -22.72 -7.73 -6.09
N GLY A 22 -22.10 -7.01 -5.16
CA GLY A 22 -21.09 -6.02 -5.46
C GLY A 22 -19.92 -6.79 -6.07
N GLY A 23 -20.06 -7.18 -7.32
CA GLY A 23 -18.95 -7.70 -8.10
C GLY A 23 -17.88 -6.62 -8.06
N LEU A 24 -16.65 -7.02 -7.75
CA LEU A 24 -15.50 -6.20 -8.07
C LEU A 24 -15.52 -6.02 -9.58
N ASP A 25 -16.14 -4.93 -10.04
CA ASP A 25 -16.15 -4.53 -11.43
C ASP A 25 -14.74 -4.07 -11.77
N CYS A 26 -13.92 -5.04 -12.16
CA CYS A 26 -12.56 -4.86 -12.63
C CYS A 26 -12.43 -5.55 -13.98
N ASP A 27 -12.31 -4.77 -15.05
CA ASP A 27 -11.98 -5.31 -16.35
C ASP A 27 -10.51 -5.76 -16.39
N SER A 28 -10.29 -7.08 -16.32
CA SER A 28 -8.96 -7.69 -16.38
C SER A 28 -8.20 -7.31 -17.67
N THR A 29 -8.88 -7.01 -18.77
CA THR A 29 -8.23 -6.62 -20.03
C THR A 29 -7.58 -5.24 -19.87
N VAL A 30 -8.36 -4.27 -19.38
CA VAL A 30 -7.87 -2.91 -19.11
C VAL A 30 -6.76 -2.96 -18.07
N TYR A 31 -6.93 -3.74 -16.99
CA TYR A 31 -5.90 -3.89 -15.98
C TYR A 31 -4.58 -4.41 -16.54
N MET A 32 -4.61 -5.48 -17.34
CA MET A 32 -3.41 -6.07 -17.94
C MET A 32 -2.71 -5.11 -18.91
N GLU A 33 -3.46 -4.33 -19.70
CA GLU A 33 -2.91 -3.30 -20.58
C GLU A 33 -2.20 -2.20 -19.77
N CYS A 34 -2.87 -1.63 -18.78
CA CYS A 34 -2.32 -0.59 -17.93
C CYS A 34 -1.10 -1.06 -17.13
N GLN A 35 -1.14 -2.29 -16.60
CA GLN A 35 -0.01 -2.89 -15.89
C GLN A 35 1.18 -3.13 -16.83
N ALA A 36 0.95 -3.56 -18.07
CA ALA A 36 2.01 -3.72 -19.07
C ALA A 36 2.70 -2.39 -19.40
N ASP A 37 1.93 -1.29 -19.51
CA ASP A 37 2.48 0.05 -19.71
C ASP A 37 3.29 0.55 -18.51
N LEU A 38 2.81 0.33 -17.29
CA LEU A 38 3.58 0.60 -16.07
C LEU A 38 4.88 -0.18 -16.05
N ASN A 39 4.82 -1.48 -16.33
CA ASN A 39 5.98 -2.35 -16.35
C ASN A 39 7.00 -1.89 -17.40
N LYS A 40 6.54 -1.56 -18.60
CA LYS A 40 7.37 -1.01 -19.67
C LYS A 40 8.04 0.30 -19.26
N ALA A 41 7.28 1.21 -18.64
CA ALA A 41 7.80 2.49 -18.18
C ALA A 41 8.90 2.33 -17.11
N LEU A 42 8.78 1.32 -16.26
CA LEU A 42 9.73 1.00 -15.19
C LEU A 42 10.74 -0.10 -15.53
N SER A 43 10.72 -0.61 -16.76
CA SER A 43 11.61 -1.70 -17.22
C SER A 43 11.50 -2.97 -16.35
N ILE A 44 10.29 -3.28 -15.90
CA ILE A 44 9.90 -4.44 -15.11
C ILE A 44 9.54 -5.57 -16.07
N ALA A 45 10.18 -6.73 -15.90
CA ALA A 45 10.02 -7.85 -16.83
C ALA A 45 8.81 -8.74 -16.52
N ASP A 46 8.38 -8.78 -15.25
CA ASP A 46 7.29 -9.64 -14.80
C ASP A 46 5.94 -9.11 -15.27
N PRO A 47 5.19 -9.83 -16.13
CA PRO A 47 3.87 -9.40 -16.58
C PRO A 47 2.79 -9.48 -15.49
N GLN A 48 3.02 -10.24 -14.42
CA GLN A 48 2.06 -10.47 -13.34
C GLN A 48 2.69 -10.25 -11.95
N PRO A 49 3.13 -9.01 -11.64
CA PRO A 49 3.94 -8.71 -10.46
C PRO A 49 3.25 -8.94 -9.12
N TRP A 50 1.94 -9.21 -9.09
CA TRP A 50 1.23 -9.58 -7.86
C TRP A 50 1.50 -11.03 -7.42
N PHE A 51 2.09 -11.88 -8.28
CA PHE A 51 2.56 -13.21 -7.86
C PHE A 51 3.92 -13.15 -7.16
N ASP A 52 4.76 -12.16 -7.48
CA ASP A 52 6.02 -11.86 -6.80
C ASP A 52 6.13 -10.35 -6.46
N PRO A 53 5.32 -9.88 -5.49
CA PRO A 53 5.31 -8.46 -5.12
C PRO A 53 6.63 -8.00 -4.51
N GLU A 54 7.46 -8.92 -3.99
CA GLU A 54 8.79 -8.58 -3.50
C GLU A 54 9.75 -8.21 -4.61
N ASN A 55 9.75 -8.98 -5.70
CA ASN A 55 10.59 -8.63 -6.84
C ASN A 55 10.10 -7.33 -7.49
N PHE A 56 8.79 -7.16 -7.66
CA PHE A 56 8.22 -5.91 -8.17
C PHE A 56 8.61 -4.70 -7.31
N ARG A 57 8.47 -4.81 -5.98
CA ARG A 57 8.90 -3.78 -5.03
C ARG A 57 10.37 -3.44 -5.18
N LYS A 58 11.24 -4.46 -5.24
CA LYS A 58 12.68 -4.27 -5.40
C LYS A 58 13.00 -3.47 -6.67
N GLU A 59 12.33 -3.78 -7.78
CA GLU A 59 12.52 -3.05 -9.04
C GLU A 59 12.04 -1.59 -8.94
N VAL A 60 10.90 -1.33 -8.29
CA VAL A 60 10.41 0.04 -8.03
C VAL A 60 11.37 0.80 -7.10
N GLU A 61 11.75 0.23 -5.96
CA GLU A 61 12.61 0.88 -4.97
C GLU A 61 14.05 1.09 -5.48
N THR A 62 14.49 0.35 -6.51
CA THR A 62 15.77 0.62 -7.22
C THR A 62 15.80 2.01 -7.86
N TYR A 63 14.66 2.55 -8.26
CA TYR A 63 14.57 3.93 -8.74
C TYR A 63 14.78 4.95 -7.62
N TYR A 64 14.34 4.66 -6.40
CA TYR A 64 14.61 5.50 -5.23
C TYR A 64 16.09 5.45 -4.83
N GLN A 65 16.77 4.33 -5.10
CA GLN A 65 18.19 4.17 -4.82
C GLN A 65 19.06 4.96 -5.80
N ASN A 66 18.95 4.67 -7.10
CA ASN A 66 20.09 4.87 -8.01
C ASN A 66 19.97 6.05 -8.98
N GLN A 67 18.80 6.69 -9.08
CA GLN A 67 18.52 7.68 -10.12
C GLN A 67 18.20 9.07 -9.58
N GLY A 68 18.51 9.29 -8.30
CA GLY A 68 18.24 10.52 -7.55
C GLY A 68 16.84 11.06 -7.78
N GLU A 69 16.72 12.38 -7.97
CA GLU A 69 15.41 13.01 -8.23
C GLU A 69 14.71 12.45 -9.47
N THR A 70 15.47 12.05 -10.50
CA THR A 70 14.90 11.52 -11.74
C THR A 70 14.23 10.17 -11.51
N GLY A 71 14.79 9.35 -10.62
CA GLY A 71 14.26 8.03 -10.28
C GLY A 71 12.86 8.10 -9.70
N ILE A 72 12.69 8.84 -8.60
CA ILE A 72 11.36 9.01 -7.98
C ILE A 72 10.38 9.69 -8.94
N ARG A 73 10.80 10.69 -9.71
CA ARG A 73 9.94 11.33 -10.72
C ARG A 73 9.50 10.35 -11.80
N LYS A 74 10.36 9.41 -12.21
CA LYS A 74 10.03 8.36 -13.18
C LYS A 74 8.99 7.40 -12.62
N VAL A 75 9.16 6.93 -11.38
CA VAL A 75 8.13 6.12 -10.68
C VAL A 75 6.80 6.86 -10.64
N CYS A 76 6.81 8.13 -10.23
CA CYS A 76 5.59 8.91 -10.09
C CYS A 76 4.91 9.24 -11.40
N LYS A 77 5.67 9.46 -12.48
CA LYS A 77 5.12 9.59 -13.83
C LYS A 77 4.44 8.31 -14.26
N ALA A 78 5.12 7.17 -14.15
CA ALA A 78 4.59 5.87 -14.56
C ALA A 78 3.35 5.47 -13.74
N PHE A 79 3.39 5.69 -12.43
CA PHE A 79 2.25 5.44 -11.54
C PHE A 79 1.05 6.33 -11.86
N ARG A 80 1.27 7.61 -12.18
CA ARG A 80 0.19 8.50 -12.62
C ARG A 80 -0.41 8.04 -13.96
N GLU A 81 0.42 7.63 -14.91
CA GLU A 81 -0.01 7.09 -16.20
C GLU A 81 -0.84 5.81 -16.03
N PHE A 82 -0.40 4.90 -15.14
CA PHE A 82 -1.17 3.73 -14.73
C PHE A 82 -2.56 4.11 -14.18
N LYS A 83 -2.62 5.06 -13.24
CA LYS A 83 -3.90 5.55 -12.68
C LYS A 83 -4.82 6.15 -13.75
N VAL A 84 -4.27 6.92 -14.68
CA VAL A 84 -5.04 7.53 -15.77
C VAL A 84 -5.55 6.46 -16.74
N CYS A 85 -4.73 5.47 -17.07
CA CYS A 85 -5.12 4.33 -17.91
C CYS A 85 -6.28 3.54 -17.28
N MET A 86 -6.20 3.27 -15.98
CA MET A 86 -7.25 2.56 -15.23
C MET A 86 -8.54 3.37 -15.09
N GLY A 87 -8.45 4.69 -15.02
CA GLY A 87 -9.62 5.57 -14.83
C GLY A 87 -10.46 5.15 -13.62
N ASP A 88 -11.78 5.03 -13.83
CA ASP A 88 -12.75 4.68 -12.79
C ASP A 88 -12.59 3.24 -12.26
N GLN A 89 -11.90 2.37 -13.01
CA GLN A 89 -11.64 0.98 -12.61
C GLN A 89 -10.54 0.87 -11.54
N TYR A 90 -9.73 1.92 -11.34
CA TYR A 90 -8.57 1.87 -10.43
C TYR A 90 -8.94 1.38 -9.03
N ALA A 91 -10.01 1.94 -8.42
CA ALA A 91 -10.37 1.64 -7.04
C ALA A 91 -10.83 0.18 -6.85
N ASN A 92 -11.51 -0.38 -7.85
CA ASN A 92 -11.99 -1.76 -7.80
C ASN A 92 -10.86 -2.76 -8.06
N CYS A 93 -10.04 -2.49 -9.09
CA CYS A 93 -8.93 -3.37 -9.48
C CYS A 93 -7.76 -3.33 -8.51
N MET A 94 -7.39 -2.17 -7.97
CA MET A 94 -6.28 -2.03 -7.01
C MET A 94 -6.72 -2.32 -5.58
N SER A 95 -7.35 -3.47 -5.38
CA SER A 95 -7.79 -3.97 -4.07
C SER A 95 -7.22 -5.37 -3.79
N PRO A 96 -6.91 -5.71 -2.52
CA PRO A 96 -6.40 -7.05 -2.21
C PRO A 96 -7.41 -8.14 -2.60
N VAL A 97 -8.71 -7.84 -2.52
CA VAL A 97 -9.79 -8.78 -2.87
C VAL A 97 -9.76 -9.13 -4.36
N HIS A 98 -9.49 -8.15 -5.25
CA HIS A 98 -9.33 -8.42 -6.67
C HIS A 98 -8.17 -9.41 -6.92
N PHE A 99 -7.00 -9.16 -6.35
CA PHE A 99 -5.83 -10.03 -6.56
C PHE A 99 -6.03 -11.44 -6.02
N VAL A 100 -6.71 -11.59 -4.88
CA VAL A 100 -7.12 -12.91 -4.37
C VAL A 100 -8.06 -13.62 -5.35
N SER A 101 -9.00 -12.88 -5.98
CA SER A 101 -9.91 -13.46 -6.98
C SER A 101 -9.22 -13.98 -8.24
N VAL A 102 -8.03 -13.45 -8.56
CA VAL A 102 -7.18 -13.92 -9.67
C VAL A 102 -6.02 -14.81 -9.20
N SER A 103 -6.22 -15.51 -8.06
CA SER A 103 -5.33 -16.55 -7.51
C SER A 103 -4.05 -16.07 -6.81
N ALA A 104 -3.89 -14.79 -6.51
CA ALA A 104 -2.82 -14.36 -5.60
C ALA A 104 -3.11 -14.88 -4.18
N SER A 105 -2.06 -15.20 -3.42
CA SER A 105 -2.24 -15.43 -1.98
C SER A 105 -2.70 -14.14 -1.30
N PRO A 106 -3.48 -14.19 -0.20
CA PRO A 106 -3.83 -12.99 0.56
C PRO A 106 -2.60 -12.17 0.96
N PHE A 107 -1.52 -12.85 1.37
CA PHE A 107 -0.26 -12.20 1.70
C PHE A 107 0.30 -11.38 0.52
N ASN A 108 0.44 -12.00 -0.66
CA ASN A 108 0.98 -11.32 -1.85
C ASN A 108 0.06 -10.19 -2.32
N ALA A 109 -1.26 -10.39 -2.27
CA ALA A 109 -2.24 -9.38 -2.63
C ALA A 109 -2.10 -8.11 -1.76
N TYR A 110 -1.98 -8.27 -0.44
CA TYR A 110 -1.75 -7.14 0.48
C TYR A 110 -0.38 -6.48 0.26
N GLN A 111 0.69 -7.24 0.02
CA GLN A 111 2.01 -6.68 -0.27
C GLN A 111 2.01 -5.84 -1.56
N PHE A 112 1.37 -6.36 -2.62
CA PHE A 112 1.27 -5.70 -3.91
C PHE A 112 0.49 -4.38 -3.80
N VAL A 113 -0.73 -4.43 -3.24
CA VAL A 113 -1.54 -3.22 -3.03
C VAL A 113 -0.88 -2.25 -2.04
N GLY A 114 -0.20 -2.77 -1.02
CA GLY A 114 0.56 -1.97 -0.06
C GLY A 114 1.62 -1.10 -0.73
N LEU A 115 2.34 -1.63 -1.72
CA LEU A 115 3.28 -0.84 -2.52
C LEU A 115 2.59 0.26 -3.32
N PHE A 116 1.42 0.00 -3.91
CA PHE A 116 0.67 1.04 -4.63
C PHE A 116 0.17 2.15 -3.69
N ASN A 117 -0.27 1.79 -2.49
CA ASN A 117 -0.63 2.76 -1.44
C ASN A 117 0.59 3.59 -0.99
N GLN A 118 1.75 2.96 -0.91
CA GLN A 118 3.02 3.67 -0.72
C GLN A 118 3.32 4.61 -1.89
N MET A 119 3.15 4.19 -3.13
CA MET A 119 3.34 5.06 -4.30
C MET A 119 2.37 6.26 -4.29
N HIS A 120 1.12 6.12 -3.82
CA HIS A 120 0.23 7.28 -3.61
C HIS A 120 0.83 8.30 -2.64
N PHE A 121 1.43 7.84 -1.55
CA PHE A 121 2.12 8.73 -0.62
C PHE A 121 3.37 9.34 -1.25
N VAL A 122 4.29 8.50 -1.75
CA VAL A 122 5.57 8.90 -2.36
C VAL A 122 5.37 9.92 -3.47
N CYS A 123 4.36 9.73 -4.31
CA CYS A 123 4.09 10.58 -5.47
C CYS A 123 3.06 11.69 -5.23
N GLY A 124 2.45 11.69 -4.06
CA GLY A 124 1.56 12.74 -3.58
C GLY A 124 2.25 13.58 -2.52
N ALA A 125 1.77 13.49 -1.28
CA ALA A 125 2.21 14.32 -0.16
C ALA A 125 3.71 14.15 0.18
N GLY A 126 4.30 12.99 -0.10
CA GLY A 126 5.70 12.69 0.19
C GLY A 126 6.70 13.19 -0.86
N LEU A 127 6.24 13.56 -2.07
CA LEU A 127 7.15 13.80 -3.19
C LEU A 127 8.09 14.98 -2.93
N GLN A 128 7.52 16.11 -2.50
CA GLN A 128 8.31 17.33 -2.28
C GLN A 128 9.34 17.14 -1.17
N THR A 129 8.94 16.49 -0.07
CA THR A 129 9.86 16.17 1.03
C THR A 129 11.02 15.31 0.56
N TYR A 130 10.74 14.29 -0.26
CA TYR A 130 11.78 13.44 -0.83
C TYR A 130 12.75 14.24 -1.70
N LEU A 131 12.23 15.06 -2.62
CA LEU A 131 13.06 15.86 -3.53
C LEU A 131 13.93 16.87 -2.78
N SER A 132 13.38 17.52 -1.74
CA SER A 132 14.13 18.46 -0.90
C SER A 132 15.27 17.81 -0.10
N ASN A 133 15.22 16.49 0.12
CA ASN A 133 16.20 15.73 0.91
C ASN A 133 16.84 14.59 0.11
N GLU A 134 16.77 14.63 -1.23
CA GLU A 134 17.02 13.49 -2.09
C GLU A 134 18.39 12.85 -1.82
N GLY A 135 19.43 13.67 -1.72
CA GLY A 135 20.81 13.19 -1.62
C GLY A 135 21.07 12.27 -0.42
N CYS A 136 20.38 12.46 0.72
CA CYS A 136 20.48 11.53 1.85
C CYS A 136 19.44 10.42 1.75
N MET A 137 18.22 10.73 1.30
CA MET A 137 17.11 9.77 1.25
C MET A 137 17.38 8.65 0.25
N SER A 138 17.97 8.94 -0.92
CA SER A 138 18.36 7.91 -1.90
C SER A 138 19.45 6.99 -1.38
N GLN A 139 20.35 7.51 -0.54
CA GLN A 139 21.39 6.71 0.11
C GLN A 139 20.82 5.78 1.19
N THR A 140 19.76 6.20 1.90
CA THR A 140 19.05 5.34 2.86
C THR A 140 18.52 4.06 2.24
N TRP A 141 18.15 4.10 0.95
CA TRP A 141 17.67 2.92 0.24
C TRP A 141 18.79 1.95 -0.19
N LYS A 142 20.07 2.32 -0.05
CA LYS A 142 21.22 1.51 -0.51
C LYS A 142 21.91 0.78 0.63
N GLY A 143 22.70 -0.23 0.25
CA GLY A 143 23.60 -0.94 1.15
C GLY A 143 22.89 -1.49 2.39
N ASP A 144 23.55 -1.36 3.54
CA ASP A 144 23.08 -1.88 4.82
C ASP A 144 21.76 -1.21 5.27
N SER A 145 21.62 0.10 5.06
CA SER A 145 20.38 0.83 5.39
C SER A 145 19.20 0.32 4.55
N GLY A 146 19.41 0.09 3.26
CA GLY A 146 18.40 -0.47 2.36
C GLY A 146 18.00 -1.90 2.75
N GLN A 147 18.98 -2.73 3.13
CA GLN A 147 18.73 -4.07 3.64
C GLN A 147 17.96 -4.02 4.97
N ALA A 148 18.30 -3.09 5.86
CA ALA A 148 17.59 -2.88 7.11
C ALA A 148 16.14 -2.45 6.85
N LEU A 149 15.87 -1.51 5.92
CA LEU A 149 14.51 -1.13 5.52
C LEU A 149 13.70 -2.33 5.03
N ARG A 150 14.29 -3.16 4.16
CA ARG A 150 13.65 -4.40 3.71
C ARG A 150 13.32 -5.32 4.89
N GLN A 151 14.26 -5.50 5.81
CA GLN A 151 14.05 -6.36 6.97
C GLN A 151 13.00 -5.80 7.93
N CYS A 152 12.98 -4.49 8.20
CA CYS A 152 11.96 -3.83 9.02
C CYS A 152 10.55 -4.17 8.51
N ARG A 153 10.38 -4.14 7.18
CA ARG A 153 9.11 -4.43 6.52
C ARG A 153 8.77 -5.92 6.56
N LEU A 154 9.72 -6.79 6.21
CA LEU A 154 9.50 -8.24 6.23
C LEU A 154 9.19 -8.76 7.63
N ASP A 155 9.87 -8.27 8.67
CA ASP A 155 9.58 -8.57 10.07
C ASP A 155 8.11 -8.28 10.40
N TYR A 156 7.61 -7.14 9.97
CA TYR A 156 6.22 -6.75 10.17
C TYR A 156 5.26 -7.62 9.35
N GLU A 157 5.45 -7.65 8.03
CA GLU A 157 4.52 -8.30 7.10
C GLU A 157 4.42 -9.80 7.35
N VAL A 158 5.55 -10.50 7.47
CA VAL A 158 5.58 -11.95 7.68
C VAL A 158 5.03 -12.31 9.07
N THR A 159 5.44 -11.60 10.12
CA THR A 159 5.00 -11.94 11.48
C THR A 159 3.52 -11.63 11.68
N SER A 160 3.03 -10.51 11.15
CA SER A 160 1.61 -10.14 11.22
C SER A 160 0.73 -10.98 10.30
N ASP A 161 1.32 -11.64 9.29
CA ASP A 161 0.63 -12.64 8.47
C ASP A 161 0.36 -13.93 9.25
N VAL A 162 1.34 -14.37 10.05
CA VAL A 162 1.23 -15.56 10.90
C VAL A 162 0.35 -15.30 12.12
N ASP A 163 0.50 -14.14 12.77
CA ASP A 163 -0.26 -13.75 13.97
C ASP A 163 -0.77 -12.31 13.87
N ALA A 164 -1.99 -12.17 13.37
CA ALA A 164 -2.66 -10.88 13.22
C ALA A 164 -2.90 -10.15 14.56
N THR A 165 -2.88 -10.85 15.71
CA THR A 165 -3.08 -10.20 17.01
C THR A 165 -1.88 -9.33 17.41
N GLN A 166 -0.71 -9.63 16.87
CA GLN A 166 0.51 -8.84 17.08
C GLN A 166 0.67 -7.68 16.10
N ALA A 167 -0.18 -7.56 15.09
CA ALA A 167 -0.03 -6.58 14.01
C ALA A 167 0.14 -5.15 14.53
N CYS A 168 -0.69 -4.70 15.48
CA CYS A 168 -0.59 -3.33 15.99
C CYS A 168 0.60 -3.11 16.93
N THR A 169 1.07 -4.15 17.61
CA THR A 169 2.31 -4.11 18.39
C THR A 169 3.53 -3.99 17.46
N LEU A 170 3.55 -4.78 16.39
CA LEU A 170 4.62 -4.78 15.38
C LEU A 170 4.62 -3.51 14.51
N ALA A 171 3.45 -2.87 14.33
CA ALA A 171 3.31 -1.64 13.56
C ALA A 171 4.26 -0.55 14.08
N ASN A 172 4.32 -0.31 15.40
CA ASN A 172 5.21 0.69 15.96
C ASN A 172 6.70 0.33 15.78
N LYS A 173 7.05 -0.96 15.89
CA LYS A 173 8.42 -1.43 15.59
C LYS A 173 8.79 -1.12 14.13
N TYR A 174 7.85 -1.34 13.21
CA TYR A 174 8.04 -1.09 11.79
C TYR A 174 8.26 0.41 11.50
N LEU A 175 7.41 1.29 12.05
CA LEU A 175 7.55 2.74 11.92
C LEU A 175 8.92 3.23 12.42
N ILE A 176 9.27 2.89 13.67
CA ILE A 176 10.52 3.31 14.32
C ILE A 176 11.73 2.82 13.54
N CYS A 177 11.67 1.61 12.99
CA CYS A 177 12.75 1.02 12.21
C CYS A 177 13.01 1.82 10.92
N PHE A 178 11.95 2.22 10.21
CA PHE A 178 12.05 3.10 9.04
C PHE A 178 12.58 4.48 9.41
N GLU A 179 11.99 5.13 10.41
CA GLU A 179 12.44 6.44 10.92
C GLU A 179 13.92 6.42 11.28
N THR A 180 14.39 5.37 11.95
CA THR A 180 15.79 5.22 12.37
C THR A 180 16.74 5.18 11.19
N GLN A 181 16.43 4.45 10.12
CA GLN A 181 17.31 4.41 8.95
C GLN A 181 17.42 5.79 8.28
N PHE A 182 16.29 6.47 8.12
CA PHE A 182 16.29 7.82 7.54
C PHE A 182 16.95 8.85 8.47
N LYS A 183 16.77 8.73 9.78
CA LYS A 183 17.49 9.53 10.77
C LYS A 183 19.00 9.34 10.68
N ASN A 184 19.47 8.09 10.60
CA ASN A 184 20.91 7.80 10.56
C ASN A 184 21.57 8.35 9.29
N ASN A 185 20.87 8.31 8.15
CA ASN A 185 21.44 8.72 6.86
C ASN A 185 21.21 10.21 6.54
N CYS A 186 20.12 10.82 7.02
CA CYS A 186 19.79 12.23 6.80
C CYS A 186 20.15 13.13 7.99
N GLY A 187 20.53 12.55 9.12
CA GLY A 187 20.88 13.24 10.36
C GLY A 187 19.70 13.48 11.29
N ASP A 188 20.01 13.60 12.59
CA ASP A 188 19.04 13.73 13.69
C ASP A 188 18.06 14.90 13.56
N LYS A 189 18.45 15.95 12.82
CA LYS A 189 17.63 17.15 12.61
C LYS A 189 16.75 17.07 11.36
N SER A 190 16.84 16.01 10.56
CA SER A 190 16.01 15.83 9.37
C SER A 190 14.64 15.25 9.78
N ASN A 191 13.85 16.08 10.44
CA ASN A 191 12.50 15.73 10.89
C ASN A 191 11.58 15.37 9.72
N ASP A 192 11.76 16.04 8.58
CA ASP A 192 10.95 15.79 7.38
C ASP A 192 11.26 14.41 6.78
N SER A 193 12.53 13.99 6.71
CA SER A 193 12.91 12.66 6.22
C SER A 193 12.43 11.54 7.15
N GLN A 194 12.48 11.78 8.47
CA GLN A 194 11.95 10.86 9.47
C GLN A 194 10.42 10.73 9.34
N PHE A 195 9.70 11.86 9.29
CA PHE A 195 8.26 11.86 9.08
C PHE A 195 7.85 11.19 7.78
N TRP A 196 8.60 11.44 6.69
CA TRP A 196 8.38 10.78 5.41
C TRP A 196 8.51 9.26 5.53
N ALA A 197 9.55 8.77 6.21
CA ALA A 197 9.79 7.35 6.40
C ALA A 197 8.69 6.68 7.25
N CYS A 198 8.23 7.40 8.27
CA CYS A 198 7.08 6.96 9.06
C CYS A 198 5.82 6.87 8.19
N GLU A 199 5.48 7.90 7.41
CA GLU A 199 4.26 7.86 6.59
C GLU A 199 4.32 6.78 5.51
N TYR A 200 5.50 6.58 4.90
CA TYR A 200 5.74 5.48 3.95
C TYR A 200 5.47 4.10 4.58
N SER A 201 5.86 3.88 5.84
CA SER A 201 5.60 2.62 6.53
C SER A 201 4.15 2.54 7.08
N ARG A 202 3.57 3.66 7.53
CA ARG A 202 2.20 3.75 8.04
C ARG A 202 1.15 3.40 6.99
N VAL A 203 1.29 3.87 5.76
CA VAL A 203 0.34 3.54 4.69
C VAL A 203 0.33 2.04 4.34
N ASN A 204 1.48 1.37 4.49
CA ASN A 204 1.56 -0.09 4.34
C ASN A 204 0.81 -0.81 5.48
N ILE A 205 1.03 -0.40 6.74
CA ILE A 205 0.27 -0.91 7.90
C ILE A 205 -1.23 -0.79 7.66
N PHE A 206 -1.69 0.38 7.22
CA PHE A 206 -3.11 0.68 7.04
C PHE A 206 -3.74 -0.10 5.88
N THR A 207 -2.92 -0.60 4.94
CA THR A 207 -3.41 -1.40 3.81
C THR A 207 -4.02 -2.72 4.29
N ARG A 208 -3.47 -3.32 5.36
CA ARG A 208 -3.94 -4.60 5.90
C ARG A 208 -4.60 -4.47 7.27
N PHE A 209 -4.10 -3.59 8.12
CA PHE A 209 -4.55 -3.43 9.50
C PHE A 209 -4.89 -1.96 9.82
N PRO A 210 -5.94 -1.39 9.20
CA PRO A 210 -6.34 0.00 9.38
C PRO A 210 -6.80 0.33 10.82
N GLN A 211 -7.10 -0.68 11.64
CA GLN A 211 -7.44 -0.53 13.05
C GLN A 211 -6.25 -0.16 13.93
N CYS A 212 -5.02 -0.32 13.46
CA CYS A 212 -3.84 0.01 14.26
C CYS A 212 -3.68 1.52 14.41
N ALA A 213 -3.58 2.01 15.64
CA ALA A 213 -3.39 3.43 15.95
C ALA A 213 -1.94 3.93 15.69
N ALA A 214 -1.34 3.48 14.59
CA ALA A 214 0.00 3.88 14.18
C ALA A 214 -0.03 5.34 13.72
N ARG A 215 0.84 6.19 14.29
CA ARG A 215 0.86 7.64 14.05
C ARG A 215 2.27 8.09 13.76
N CYS A 216 2.40 8.97 12.78
CA CYS A 216 3.64 9.68 12.50
C CYS A 216 3.56 11.06 13.13
N VAL A 217 4.49 11.33 14.02
CA VAL A 217 4.62 12.64 14.68
C VAL A 217 5.93 13.22 14.20
N LEU A 218 5.93 14.48 13.76
CA LEU A 218 7.18 15.19 13.54
C LEU A 218 7.98 15.18 14.85
N PRO A 219 9.24 14.72 14.88
CA PRO A 219 10.03 14.77 16.10
C PRO A 219 10.06 16.22 16.62
N TYR A 220 9.52 16.43 17.81
CA TYR A 220 9.44 17.75 18.44
C TYR A 220 10.85 18.36 18.49
N SER A 221 11.05 19.52 17.86
CA SER A 221 12.29 20.30 18.04
C SER A 221 12.25 20.98 19.41
N GLY A 222 12.48 20.23 20.50
CA GLY A 222 12.98 20.74 21.77
C GLY A 222 12.36 22.03 22.36
N GLY A 223 11.04 22.23 22.26
CA GLY A 223 10.33 23.27 23.00
C GLY A 223 9.61 22.67 24.19
N ILE A 224 10.10 22.92 25.41
CA ILE A 224 9.35 22.65 26.64
C ILE A 224 8.05 23.44 26.55
N ILE A 225 6.90 22.76 26.50
CA ILE A 225 5.63 23.37 26.88
C ILE A 225 5.53 23.17 28.39
N GLY A 226 5.87 24.25 29.12
CA GLY A 226 5.46 24.43 30.51
C GLY A 226 4.00 24.83 30.59
#